data_AF-A0AB74DZR3-F1
#
_entry.id   AF-A0AB74DZR3-F1
#
_cell.length_a   1.000
_cell.length_b   1.000
_cell.length_c   1.000
_cell.angle_alpha   90.00
_cell.angle_beta   90.00
_cell.angle_gamma   90.00
#
_symmetry.space_group_name_H-M   'P 1'
#
loop_
_entity.id
_entity.type
_entity.pdbx_description
1 polymer ?
#
loop_
_entity_poly.entity_id
_entity_poly.type
_entity_poly.pdbx_seq_one_letter_code
_entity_poly.pdbx_strand_id
1 'polypeptide(L)'
;MINIKNIYYMLSYAFTVLNKKGYQKLATEQFENIFDLYSAILIKGISSQLNSGLHHEYIEQTDSLKVIRGKVDVKNSIQGLGVLSQRIN
;
A
#
# COMPACT_ATOMS: atom_id res chain seq x y z
N MET A 1 -28.09 -17.65 15.56
CA MET A 1 -27.38 -16.76 14.62
C MET A 1 -26.95 -15.51 15.37
N ILE A 2 -25.69 -15.10 15.29
CA ILE A 2 -25.19 -13.90 15.98
C ILE A 2 -25.56 -12.67 15.17
N ASN A 3 -26.02 -11.61 15.82
CA ASN A 3 -26.30 -10.34 15.15
C ASN A 3 -24.97 -9.70 14.67
N ILE A 4 -24.89 -9.31 13.40
CA ILE A 4 -23.68 -8.72 12.80
C ILE A 4 -23.22 -7.47 13.57
N LYS A 5 -24.15 -6.73 14.16
CA LYS A 5 -23.83 -5.59 15.04
C LYS A 5 -22.98 -6.00 16.25
N ASN A 6 -23.23 -7.18 16.82
CA ASN A 6 -22.43 -7.70 17.95
C ASN A 6 -21.00 -8.03 17.50
N ILE A 7 -20.83 -8.49 16.26
CA ILE A 7 -19.50 -8.72 15.66
C ILE A 7 -18.74 -7.41 15.54
N TYR A 8 -19.39 -6.34 15.07
CA TYR A 8 -18.78 -5.00 15.04
C TYR A 8 -18.31 -4.53 16.43
N TYR A 9 -19.11 -4.74 17.48
CA TYR A 9 -18.72 -4.35 18.84
C TYR A 9 -17.57 -5.18 19.39
N MET A 10 -17.56 -6.50 19.14
CA MET A 10 -16.43 -7.37 19.51
C MET A 10 -15.13 -6.93 18.80
N LEU A 11 -15.23 -6.59 17.52
CA LEU A 11 -14.09 -6.04 16.78
C LEU A 11 -13.66 -4.68 17.30
N SER A 12 -14.59 -3.81 17.67
CA SER A 12 -14.29 -2.48 18.21
C SER A 12 -13.62 -2.54 19.58
N TYR A 13 -13.85 -3.62 20.32
CA TYR A 13 -13.13 -3.93 21.55
C TYR A 13 -11.68 -4.36 21.26
N ALA A 14 -11.49 -5.29 20.33
CA ALA A 14 -10.16 -5.79 19.96
C ALA A 14 -9.31 -4.76 19.20
N PHE A 15 -9.94 -3.93 18.36
CA PHE A 15 -9.30 -2.97 17.47
C PHE A 15 -9.76 -1.54 17.79
N THR A 16 -8.97 -0.85 18.61
CA THR A 16 -9.27 0.52 19.08
C THR A 16 -9.46 1.54 17.95
N VAL A 17 -8.94 1.26 16.74
CA VAL A 17 -9.14 2.10 15.54
C VAL A 17 -10.61 2.28 15.17
N LEU A 18 -11.46 1.26 15.43
CA LEU A 18 -12.89 1.31 15.13
C LEU A 18 -13.69 2.20 16.10
N ASN A 19 -13.08 2.61 17.22
CA ASN A 19 -13.68 3.58 18.14
C ASN A 19 -13.43 5.04 17.71
N LYS A 20 -12.64 5.29 16.66
CA LYS A 20 -12.37 6.64 16.16
C LYS A 20 -13.61 7.24 15.51
N LYS A 21 -13.74 8.59 15.56
CA LYS A 21 -14.87 9.35 14.97
C LYS A 21 -15.19 8.95 13.52
N GLY A 22 -14.18 8.54 12.74
CA GLY A 22 -14.34 8.12 11.36
C GLY A 22 -15.25 6.89 11.14
N TYR A 23 -15.39 6.03 12.15
CA TYR A 23 -16.12 4.75 12.05
C TYR A 23 -17.50 4.78 12.73
N GLN A 24 -17.88 5.90 13.36
CA GLN A 24 -19.15 6.01 14.11
C GLN A 24 -20.39 5.64 13.30
N LYS A 25 -20.39 5.93 11.99
CA LYS A 25 -21.51 5.58 11.10
C LYS A 25 -21.70 4.06 10.96
N LEU A 26 -20.62 3.28 10.99
CA LEU A 26 -20.67 1.82 10.88
C LEU A 26 -21.31 1.18 12.12
N ALA A 27 -21.23 1.82 13.29
CA ALA A 27 -21.85 1.31 14.52
C ALA A 27 -23.40 1.34 14.48
N THR A 28 -23.96 2.19 13.62
CA THR A 28 -25.42 2.40 13.48
C THR A 28 -26.00 1.78 12.21
N GLU A 29 -25.15 1.42 11.26
CA GLU A 29 -25.53 0.85 9.97
C GLU A 29 -26.02 -0.60 10.12
N GLN A 30 -27.00 -0.97 9.31
CA GLN A 30 -27.47 -2.34 9.21
C GLN A 30 -26.75 -3.02 8.06
N PHE A 31 -26.21 -4.21 8.33
CA PHE A 31 -25.52 -5.04 7.34
C PHE A 31 -26.30 -6.34 7.17
N GLU A 32 -26.48 -6.78 5.92
CA GLU A 32 -27.19 -8.03 5.62
C GLU A 32 -26.30 -9.23 5.93
N ASN A 33 -25.00 -9.12 5.66
CA ASN A 33 -24.02 -10.16 5.93
C ASN A 33 -22.72 -9.59 6.53
N ILE A 34 -21.84 -10.49 6.98
CA ILE A 34 -20.56 -10.11 7.59
C ILE A 34 -19.57 -9.51 6.59
N PHE A 35 -19.66 -9.87 5.32
CA PHE A 35 -18.81 -9.33 4.26
C PHE A 35 -19.13 -7.86 3.98
N ASP A 36 -20.39 -7.44 4.08
CA ASP A 36 -20.77 -6.04 3.94
C ASP A 36 -20.14 -5.19 5.06
N LEU A 37 -20.19 -5.69 6.30
CA LEU A 37 -19.54 -5.05 7.44
C LEU A 37 -18.02 -4.90 7.21
N TYR A 38 -17.35 -5.97 6.79
CA TYR A 38 -15.90 -5.93 6.54
C TYR A 38 -15.54 -5.03 5.36
N SER A 39 -16.34 -5.05 4.30
CA SER A 39 -16.16 -4.18 3.13
C SER A 39 -16.28 -2.72 3.53
N ALA A 40 -17.29 -2.36 4.33
CA ALA A 40 -17.47 -1.00 4.83
C ALA A 40 -16.32 -0.54 5.73
N ILE A 41 -15.83 -1.41 6.63
CA ILE A 41 -14.64 -1.14 7.44
C ILE A 41 -13.41 -0.92 6.54
N LEU A 42 -13.20 -1.78 5.55
CA LEU A 42 -12.05 -1.73 4.64
C LEU A 42 -12.06 -0.46 3.79
N ILE A 43 -13.20 -0.14 3.16
CA ILE A 43 -13.38 1.08 2.36
C ILE A 43 -13.07 2.31 3.20
N LYS A 44 -13.56 2.36 4.45
CA LYS A 44 -13.31 3.47 5.35
C LYS A 44 -11.83 3.57 5.74
N GLY A 45 -11.20 2.43 6.05
CA GLY A 45 -9.78 2.35 6.39
C GLY A 45 -8.88 2.81 5.25
N ILE A 46 -9.08 2.28 4.05
CA ILE A 46 -8.31 2.66 2.85
C ILE A 46 -8.52 4.13 2.51
N SER A 47 -9.76 4.61 2.53
CA SER A 47 -10.05 6.03 2.27
C SER A 47 -9.34 6.96 3.25
N SER A 48 -9.28 6.58 4.54
CA SER A 48 -8.53 7.33 5.55
C SER A 48 -7.02 7.33 5.30
N GLN A 49 -6.47 6.20 4.85
CA GLN A 49 -5.05 6.08 4.50
C GLN A 49 -4.72 6.91 3.26
N LEU A 50 -5.52 6.81 2.21
CA LEU A 50 -5.36 7.60 0.98
C LEU A 50 -5.33 9.11 1.26
N ASN A 51 -6.24 9.61 2.11
CA ASN A 51 -6.28 11.02 2.49
C ASN A 51 -5.05 11.48 3.29
N SER A 52 -4.41 10.56 4.02
CA SER A 52 -3.23 10.86 4.84
C SER A 52 -1.92 10.63 4.08
N GLY A 53 -1.99 10.08 2.86
CA GLY A 53 -0.86 9.61 2.09
C GLY A 53 -0.57 8.13 2.32
N LEU A 54 -0.18 7.43 1.25
CA LEU A 54 0.27 6.04 1.32
C LEU A 54 1.76 5.98 1.68
N HIS A 55 2.12 5.02 2.51
CA HIS A 55 3.51 4.73 2.80
C HIS A 55 4.22 4.25 1.52
N HIS A 56 5.34 4.88 1.19
CA HIS A 56 6.17 4.50 0.05
C HIS A 56 7.58 4.23 0.57
N GLU A 57 8.10 3.05 0.24
CA GLU A 57 9.45 2.65 0.58
C GLU A 57 10.37 2.85 -0.62
N TYR A 58 11.61 3.27 -0.34
CA TYR A 58 12.64 3.36 -1.37
C TYR A 58 13.27 1.98 -1.53
N ILE A 59 13.08 1.38 -2.71
CA ILE A 59 13.73 0.15 -3.12
C ILE A 59 14.80 0.52 -4.14
N GLU A 60 16.05 0.14 -3.88
CA GLU A 60 17.12 0.34 -4.85
C GLU A 60 16.88 -0.54 -6.07
N GLN A 61 16.84 0.07 -7.25
CA GLN A 61 16.66 -0.62 -8.52
C GLN A 61 17.78 -0.20 -9.47
N THR A 62 18.40 -1.18 -10.11
CA THR A 62 19.44 -0.98 -11.12
C THR A 62 18.91 -1.47 -12.47
N ASP A 63 18.59 -0.53 -13.36
CA ASP A 63 18.08 -0.83 -14.70
C ASP A 63 18.92 -0.12 -15.78
N SER A 64 19.00 -0.72 -16.97
CA SER A 64 19.57 -0.07 -18.14
C SER A 64 18.56 0.92 -18.74
N LEU A 65 18.67 2.20 -18.38
CA LEU A 65 17.77 3.27 -18.82
C LEU A 65 18.34 4.03 -20.03
N LYS A 66 17.45 4.52 -20.91
CA LYS A 66 17.82 5.42 -22.01
C LYS A 66 18.22 6.83 -21.55
N VAL A 67 17.88 7.17 -20.30
CA VAL A 67 18.15 8.47 -19.67
C VAL A 67 18.82 8.26 -18.33
N ILE A 68 19.60 9.23 -17.86
CA ILE A 68 20.28 9.16 -16.57
C ILE A 68 19.25 9.41 -15.45
N ARG A 69 19.17 8.49 -14.49
CA ARG A 69 18.36 8.62 -13.27
C ARG A 69 19.10 8.00 -12.09
N GLY A 70 19.23 8.74 -11.00
CA GLY A 70 19.91 8.27 -9.79
C GLY A 70 21.42 8.11 -9.97
N LYS A 71 21.99 7.11 -9.30
CA LYS A 71 23.43 6.81 -9.34
C LYS A 71 23.77 6.03 -10.61
N VAL A 72 24.69 6.56 -11.42
CA VAL A 72 25.20 5.86 -12.61
C VAL A 72 26.25 4.83 -12.22
N ASP A 73 26.01 3.58 -12.61
CA ASP A 73 27.05 2.55 -12.56
C ASP A 73 27.97 2.68 -13.78
N VAL A 74 29.04 3.46 -13.62
CA VAL A 74 30.00 3.76 -14.69
C VAL A 74 30.71 2.50 -15.18
N LYS A 75 31.03 1.55 -14.29
CA LYS A 75 31.76 0.33 -14.65
C LYS A 75 30.92 -0.53 -15.60
N ASN A 76 29.68 -0.83 -15.20
CA ASN A 76 28.79 -1.66 -16.01
C ASN A 76 28.37 -0.94 -17.30
N SER A 77 28.18 0.38 -17.25
CA SER A 77 27.84 1.17 -18.44
C SER A 77 28.96 1.16 -19.49
N ILE A 78 30.22 1.30 -19.07
CA ILE A 78 31.37 1.27 -19.99
C ILE A 78 31.55 -0.11 -20.63
N GLN A 79 31.34 -1.20 -19.87
CA GLN A 79 31.39 -2.56 -20.42
C GLN A 79 30.32 -2.79 -21.49
N GLY A 80 29.10 -2.25 -21.30
CA GLY A 80 28.01 -2.36 -22.26
C GLY A 80 28.19 -1.54 -23.54
N LEU A 81 29.06 -0.52 -23.54
CA LEU A 81 29.23 0.38 -24.69
C LEU A 81 29.94 -0.27 -25.89
N GLY A 82 30.53 -1.47 -25.78
CA GLY A 82 31.15 -2.20 -26.90
C GLY A 82 32.35 -1.52 -27.59
N VAL A 83 32.56 -0.21 -27.39
CA VAL A 83 33.63 0.60 -27.98
C VAL A 83 35.00 0.21 -27.43
N LEU A 84 35.06 -0.38 -26.22
CA LEU A 84 36.33 -0.81 -25.62
C LEU A 84 36.79 -2.21 -26.07
N SER A 85 35.89 -3.10 -26.54
CA SER A 85 36.30 -4.42 -27.01
C SER A 85 36.94 -4.40 -28.41
N GLN A 86 36.79 -3.30 -29.15
CA GLN A 86 37.40 -3.11 -30.47
C GLN A 86 38.75 -2.40 -30.44
N ARG A 87 39.17 -1.84 -29.29
CA ARG A 87 40.42 -1.07 -29.15
C ARG A 87 41.59 -1.85 -28.56
N ILE A 88 41.42 -3.16 -28.28
CA ILE A 88 42.45 -4.03 -27.68
C ILE A 88 42.96 -5.10 -28.68
N ASN A 89 42.84 -4.88 -29.99
CA ASN A 89 43.54 -5.69 -31.00
C ASN A 89 44.52 -4.83 -31.81
#